data_AF-A0A949GHR9-F1
#
_entry.id   AF-A0A949GHR9-F1
#
_cell.length_a   1.000
_cell.length_b   1.000
_cell.length_c   1.000
_cell.angle_alpha   90.00
_cell.angle_beta   90.00
_cell.angle_gamma   90.00
#
_symmetry.space_group_name_H-M   'P 1'
#
loop_
_entity.id
_entity.type
_entity.pdbx_description
1 polymer ?
#
loop_
_entity_poly.entity_id
_entity_poly.type
_entity_poly.pdbx_seq_one_letter_code
_entity_poly.pdbx_strand_id
1 'polypeptide(L)'
;EINPGDGSWNEERLNKYADRVLAQVAEQIPNLFSAIKAKIVLGPQQIETMNKNLVGGDPYAGDCRVDQYAPWRPLSAATGHRTPIKNLWHIGASTHPGPGLGGGSGFLVAKRLTNKSFLEKIKKH
;
A
#
# COMPACT_ATOMS: atom_id res chain seq x y z
N GLU A 1 -15.89 24.35 -4.00
CA GLU A 1 -16.17 22.97 -3.54
C GLU A 1 -16.17 22.05 -4.76
N ILE A 2 -15.63 20.83 -4.67
CA ILE A 2 -15.56 19.89 -5.80
C ILE A 2 -16.83 19.06 -5.78
N ASN A 3 -17.65 19.13 -6.84
CA ASN A 3 -18.86 18.32 -6.94
C ASN A 3 -18.49 16.83 -7.02
N PRO A 4 -18.91 15.99 -6.05
CA PRO A 4 -18.59 14.56 -6.04
C PRO A 4 -19.23 13.79 -7.20
N GLY A 5 -20.31 14.32 -7.80
CA GLY A 5 -21.00 13.71 -8.93
C GLY A 5 -21.39 12.25 -8.68
N ASP A 6 -21.05 11.38 -9.62
CA ASP A 6 -21.25 9.92 -9.60
C ASP A 6 -20.19 9.17 -8.78
N GLY A 7 -19.31 9.88 -8.06
CA GLY A 7 -18.23 9.27 -7.27
C GLY A 7 -17.03 8.80 -8.10
N SER A 8 -17.05 8.98 -9.43
CA SER A 8 -15.92 8.63 -10.29
C SER A 8 -14.83 9.70 -10.27
N TRP A 9 -13.57 9.27 -10.42
CA TRP A 9 -12.42 10.17 -10.56
C TRP A 9 -12.12 10.40 -12.05
N ASN A 10 -12.98 11.18 -12.71
CA ASN A 10 -12.70 11.62 -14.07
C ASN A 10 -11.58 12.67 -14.11
N GLU A 11 -11.05 12.94 -15.30
CA GLU A 11 -9.92 13.86 -15.49
C GLU A 11 -10.20 15.28 -14.97
N GLU A 12 -11.43 15.78 -15.16
CA GLU A 12 -11.83 17.11 -14.68
C GLU A 12 -11.79 17.20 -13.15
N ARG A 13 -12.39 16.22 -12.44
CA ARG A 13 -12.41 16.18 -10.97
C ARG A 13 -11.02 15.98 -10.40
N LEU A 14 -10.22 15.11 -11.02
CA LEU A 14 -8.82 14.89 -10.62
C LEU A 14 -8.03 16.20 -10.69
N ASN A 15 -8.13 16.93 -11.81
CA ASN A 15 -7.44 18.21 -11.95
C ASN A 15 -7.96 19.27 -10.98
N LYS A 16 -9.28 19.40 -10.80
CA LYS A 16 -9.85 20.32 -9.81
C LYS A 16 -9.40 20.02 -8.38
N TYR A 17 -9.25 18.75 -8.04
CA TYR A 17 -8.71 18.33 -6.74
C TYR A 17 -7.23 18.70 -6.60
N ALA A 18 -6.42 18.38 -7.61
CA ALA A 18 -5.01 18.76 -7.62
C ALA A 18 -4.81 20.28 -7.53
N ASP A 19 -5.60 21.07 -8.27
CA ASP A 19 -5.52 22.53 -8.25
C ASP A 19 -5.92 23.12 -6.89
N ARG A 20 -6.91 22.53 -6.22
CA ARG A 20 -7.27 22.90 -4.83
C ARG A 20 -6.11 22.61 -3.87
N VAL A 21 -5.46 21.45 -3.98
CA VAL A 21 -4.29 21.11 -3.14
C VAL A 21 -3.14 22.09 -3.40
N LEU A 22 -2.85 22.39 -4.67
CA LEU A 22 -1.82 23.35 -5.05
C LEU A 22 -2.12 24.76 -4.51
N ALA A 23 -3.38 25.21 -4.56
CA ALA A 23 -3.77 26.50 -4.00
C ALA A 23 -3.51 26.58 -2.48
N GLN A 24 -3.79 25.51 -1.74
CA GLN A 24 -3.51 25.45 -0.30
C GLN A 24 -2.00 25.47 -0.01
N VAL A 25 -1.20 24.76 -0.81
CA VAL A 25 0.27 24.77 -0.66
C VAL A 25 0.85 26.14 -1.04
N ALA A 26 0.27 26.84 -2.03
CA ALA A 26 0.73 28.15 -2.47
C ALA A 26 0.62 29.24 -1.39
N GLU A 27 -0.29 29.09 -0.41
CA GLU A 27 -0.35 29.96 0.77
C GLU A 27 0.96 29.96 1.56
N GLN A 28 1.73 28.86 1.49
CA GLN A 28 3.01 28.70 2.17
C GLN A 28 4.23 28.83 1.24
N ILE A 29 4.02 28.73 -0.08
CA ILE A 29 5.09 28.76 -1.10
C ILE A 29 4.74 29.81 -2.17
N PRO A 30 5.18 31.07 -2.00
CA PRO A 30 4.75 32.19 -2.84
C PRO A 30 5.04 32.06 -4.34
N ASN A 31 6.09 31.32 -4.71
CA ASN A 31 6.49 31.11 -6.11
C ASN A 31 6.03 29.75 -6.66
N LEU A 32 5.15 29.01 -5.97
CA LEU A 32 4.78 27.64 -6.36
C LEU A 32 4.32 27.58 -7.81
N PHE A 33 3.33 28.39 -8.19
CA PHE A 33 2.75 28.33 -9.52
C PHE A 33 3.72 28.71 -10.64
N SER A 34 4.61 29.69 -10.40
CA SER A 34 5.63 30.07 -11.40
C SER A 34 6.79 29.07 -11.49
N ALA A 35 6.99 28.25 -10.44
CA ALA A 35 8.01 27.21 -10.40
C ALA A 35 7.58 25.88 -11.04
N ILE A 36 6.27 25.64 -11.23
CA ILE A 36 5.76 24.40 -11.83
C ILE A 36 6.24 24.27 -13.28
N LYS A 37 6.95 23.17 -13.59
CA LYS A 37 7.38 22.82 -14.96
C LYS A 37 6.46 21.79 -15.62
N ALA A 38 5.87 20.90 -14.83
CA ALA A 38 4.94 19.89 -15.27
C ALA A 38 4.01 19.50 -14.12
N LYS A 39 2.78 19.08 -14.43
CA LYS A 39 1.80 18.54 -13.49
C LYS A 39 1.31 17.20 -14.03
N ILE A 40 1.47 16.14 -13.23
CA ILE A 40 0.90 14.82 -13.51
C ILE A 40 -0.08 14.52 -12.38
N VAL A 41 -1.32 14.22 -12.72
CA VAL A 41 -2.38 13.89 -11.76
C VAL A 41 -2.82 12.46 -12.00
N LEU A 42 -2.59 11.58 -11.01
CA LEU A 42 -2.96 10.17 -11.08
C LEU A 42 -4.11 9.93 -10.11
N GLY A 43 -5.23 9.44 -10.64
CA GLY A 43 -6.35 8.98 -9.84
C GLY A 43 -6.26 7.50 -9.48
N PRO A 44 -7.23 6.99 -8.71
CA PRO A 44 -7.28 5.59 -8.30
C PRO A 44 -7.18 4.60 -9.47
N GLN A 45 -7.92 4.85 -10.54
CA GLN A 45 -7.93 3.98 -11.73
C GLN A 45 -6.58 3.97 -12.45
N GLN A 46 -5.93 5.14 -12.59
CA GLN A 46 -4.61 5.22 -13.22
C GLN A 46 -3.56 4.45 -12.40
N ILE A 47 -3.58 4.62 -11.08
CA ILE A 47 -2.65 3.97 -10.16
C ILE A 47 -2.85 2.44 -10.16
N GLU A 48 -4.10 1.97 -10.12
CA GLU A 48 -4.43 0.55 -10.24
C GLU A 48 -4.00 -0.05 -11.59
N THR A 49 -4.14 0.71 -12.68
CA THR A 49 -3.68 0.30 -14.02
C THR A 49 -2.15 0.14 -14.07
N MET A 50 -1.41 0.99 -13.35
CA MET A 50 0.05 0.90 -13.27
C MET A 50 0.52 -0.27 -12.40
N ASN A 51 -0.24 -0.63 -11.36
CA ASN A 51 0.07 -1.75 -10.48
C ASN A 51 -1.21 -2.40 -9.97
N LYS A 52 -1.47 -3.63 -10.45
CA LYS A 52 -2.66 -4.43 -10.12
C LYS A 52 -2.80 -4.75 -8.63
N ASN A 53 -1.75 -4.57 -7.82
CA ASN A 53 -1.84 -4.73 -6.37
C ASN A 53 -2.49 -3.52 -5.68
N LEU A 54 -2.67 -2.41 -6.40
CA LEU A 54 -3.25 -1.16 -5.92
C LEU A 54 -4.75 -1.11 -6.24
N VAL A 55 -5.48 -2.15 -5.82
CA VAL A 55 -6.92 -2.28 -6.08
C VAL A 55 -7.66 -1.05 -5.56
N GLY A 56 -8.48 -0.41 -6.39
CA GLY A 56 -9.14 0.84 -6.04
C GLY A 56 -8.19 2.01 -5.76
N GLY A 57 -6.93 1.92 -6.20
CA GLY A 57 -5.87 2.89 -5.93
C GLY A 57 -5.23 2.77 -4.55
N ASP A 58 -5.48 1.69 -3.80
CA ASP A 58 -5.00 1.55 -2.41
C ASP A 58 -3.55 1.03 -2.30
N PRO A 59 -2.59 1.84 -1.80
CA PRO A 59 -1.20 1.43 -1.60
C PRO A 59 -0.99 0.44 -0.45
N TYR A 60 -1.98 0.24 0.40
CA TYR A 60 -1.86 -0.53 1.63
C TYR A 60 -2.59 -1.87 1.61
N ALA A 61 -3.21 -2.20 0.46
CA ALA A 61 -3.94 -3.45 0.25
C ALA A 61 -5.03 -3.70 1.30
N GLY A 62 -5.69 -2.61 1.72
CA GLY A 62 -6.87 -2.52 2.55
C GLY A 62 -6.71 -1.56 3.74
N ASP A 63 -7.76 -1.48 4.54
CA ASP A 63 -7.87 -0.52 5.64
C ASP A 63 -6.80 -0.75 6.73
N CYS A 64 -6.27 0.36 7.26
CA CYS A 64 -5.23 0.38 8.29
C CYS A 64 -5.80 0.62 9.71
N ARG A 65 -7.11 0.76 9.88
CA ARG A 65 -7.70 0.82 11.23
C ARG A 65 -7.39 -0.45 12.02
N VAL A 66 -7.15 -0.30 13.32
CA VAL A 66 -6.68 -1.37 14.22
C VAL A 66 -7.61 -2.59 14.22
N ASP A 67 -8.93 -2.36 14.14
CA ASP A 67 -9.98 -3.38 14.09
C ASP A 67 -9.98 -4.19 12.78
N GLN A 68 -9.49 -3.61 11.69
CA GLN A 68 -9.30 -4.29 10.39
C GLN A 68 -7.92 -4.94 10.27
N TYR A 69 -6.91 -4.40 10.96
CA TYR A 69 -5.52 -4.76 10.78
C TYR A 69 -5.03 -5.87 11.72
N ALA A 70 -5.36 -5.81 13.02
CA ALA A 70 -4.69 -6.64 14.02
C ALA A 70 -5.13 -8.11 14.08
N PRO A 71 -6.44 -8.46 14.05
CA PRO A 71 -6.86 -9.86 14.19
C PRO A 71 -6.95 -10.64 12.87
N TRP A 72 -7.02 -9.94 11.73
CA TRP A 72 -7.34 -10.55 10.43
C TRP A 72 -6.16 -10.61 9.45
N ARG A 73 -4.97 -10.14 9.83
CA ARG A 73 -3.76 -10.14 8.98
C ARG A 73 -2.52 -10.75 9.66
N PRO A 74 -1.87 -11.77 9.06
CA PRO A 74 -2.34 -12.54 7.90
C PRO A 74 -3.63 -13.33 8.23
N LEU A 75 -4.26 -13.98 7.23
CA LEU A 75 -5.37 -14.93 7.42
C LEU A 75 -5.17 -15.75 8.71
N SER A 76 -6.24 -16.10 9.44
CA SER A 76 -6.09 -16.87 10.70
C SER A 76 -5.29 -18.17 10.53
N ALA A 77 -5.37 -18.78 9.34
CA ALA A 77 -4.59 -19.96 8.96
C ALA A 77 -3.09 -19.68 8.66
N ALA A 78 -2.71 -18.42 8.55
CA ALA A 78 -1.39 -17.96 8.17
C ALA A 78 -0.59 -17.40 9.36
N THR A 79 -0.28 -18.29 10.32
CA THR A 79 0.50 -17.93 11.50
C THR A 79 1.93 -17.52 11.11
N GLY A 80 2.30 -16.27 11.42
CA GLY A 80 3.66 -15.76 11.19
C GLY A 80 4.11 -15.85 9.73
N HIS A 81 3.24 -15.43 8.80
CA HIS A 81 3.45 -15.38 7.34
C HIS A 81 3.46 -16.72 6.59
N ARG A 82 3.37 -17.85 7.28
CA ARG A 82 3.28 -19.17 6.61
C ARG A 82 1.91 -19.30 5.93
N THR A 83 1.84 -19.88 4.74
CA THR A 83 0.56 -20.23 4.11
C THR A 83 0.23 -21.72 4.31
N PRO A 84 -1.01 -22.17 4.03
CA PRO A 84 -1.33 -23.60 4.01
C PRO A 84 -0.54 -24.41 2.97
N ILE A 85 0.04 -23.75 1.96
CA ILE A 85 0.86 -24.38 0.93
C ILE A 85 2.28 -24.57 1.48
N LYS A 86 2.79 -25.81 1.40
CA LYS A 86 4.15 -26.15 1.85
C LYS A 86 5.17 -25.24 1.16
N ASN A 87 6.08 -24.67 1.95
CA ASN A 87 7.17 -23.79 1.51
C ASN A 87 6.74 -22.46 0.86
N LEU A 88 5.47 -22.06 0.96
CA LEU A 88 5.00 -20.74 0.52
C LEU A 88 4.75 -19.81 1.71
N TRP A 89 5.27 -18.59 1.61
CA TRP A 89 5.18 -17.54 2.62
C TRP A 89 4.59 -16.28 2.00
N HIS A 90 3.75 -15.57 2.76
CA HIS A 90 3.12 -14.32 2.34
C HIS A 90 3.71 -13.15 3.11
N ILE A 91 4.34 -12.23 2.39
CA ILE A 91 4.90 -10.97 2.91
C ILE A 91 4.35 -9.79 2.12
N GLY A 92 4.55 -8.58 2.63
CA GLY A 92 4.09 -7.34 2.01
C GLY A 92 3.19 -6.52 2.93
N ALA A 93 2.63 -5.43 2.39
CA ALA A 93 1.83 -4.45 3.12
C ALA A 93 0.54 -5.04 3.74
N SER A 94 0.01 -6.10 3.15
CA SER A 94 -1.19 -6.82 3.58
C SER A 94 -0.95 -7.78 4.76
N THR A 95 0.26 -7.82 5.31
CA THR A 95 0.66 -8.75 6.39
C THR A 95 1.35 -8.00 7.52
N HIS A 96 1.30 -8.53 8.74
CA HIS A 96 1.99 -7.98 9.92
C HIS A 96 3.47 -7.65 9.61
N PRO A 97 4.07 -6.54 10.08
CA PRO A 97 3.57 -5.59 11.06
C PRO A 97 2.76 -4.43 10.49
N GLY A 98 2.83 -4.18 9.19
CA GLY A 98 2.18 -3.02 8.62
C GLY A 98 2.40 -2.91 7.12
N PRO A 99 1.55 -2.10 6.45
CA PRO A 99 2.03 -1.34 5.30
C PRO A 99 3.22 -0.45 5.67
N GLY A 100 3.92 0.03 4.64
CA GLY A 100 5.02 0.98 4.78
C GLY A 100 6.31 0.49 4.11
N LEU A 101 7.29 1.38 4.05
CA LEU A 101 8.56 1.15 3.34
C LEU A 101 9.58 0.34 4.17
N GLY A 102 9.26 0.04 5.44
CA GLY A 102 10.20 -0.58 6.38
C GLY A 102 10.51 -2.07 6.13
N GLY A 103 9.79 -2.75 5.25
CA GLY A 103 10.08 -4.15 4.87
C GLY A 103 9.97 -5.17 6.01
N GLY A 104 9.27 -4.84 7.11
CA GLY A 104 9.25 -5.64 8.33
C GLY A 104 8.76 -7.08 8.14
N SER A 105 7.72 -7.29 7.32
CA SER A 105 7.19 -8.63 7.02
C SER A 105 8.23 -9.53 6.35
N GLY A 106 8.96 -8.99 5.38
CA GLY A 106 10.08 -9.68 4.72
C GLY A 106 11.20 -10.03 5.69
N PHE A 107 11.58 -9.08 6.55
CA PHE A 107 12.60 -9.30 7.58
C PHE A 107 12.22 -10.44 8.54
N LEU A 108 10.98 -10.48 9.02
CA LEU A 108 10.49 -11.53 9.92
C LEU A 108 10.55 -12.93 9.27
N VAL A 109 10.13 -13.04 8.00
CA VAL A 109 10.22 -14.30 7.25
C VAL A 109 11.67 -14.71 7.03
N ALA A 110 12.53 -13.79 6.59
CA ALA A 110 13.95 -14.06 6.36
C ALA A 110 14.63 -14.57 7.64
N LYS A 111 14.38 -13.92 8.79
CA LYS A 111 14.89 -14.34 10.10
C LYS A 111 14.43 -15.75 10.48
N ARG A 112 13.18 -16.11 10.15
CA ARG A 112 12.63 -17.43 10.42
C ARG A 112 13.25 -18.51 9.53
N LEU A 113 13.42 -18.22 8.24
CA LEU A 113 13.97 -19.15 7.26
C LEU A 113 15.47 -19.41 7.44
N THR A 114 16.22 -18.41 7.88
CA THR A 114 17.69 -18.51 8.05
C THR A 114 18.10 -19.04 9.44
N ASN A 115 17.15 -19.22 10.36
CA ASN A 115 17.44 -19.79 11.67
C ASN A 115 17.89 -21.25 11.52
N LYS A 116 19.08 -21.60 12.06
CA LYS A 116 19.74 -22.91 11.84
C LYS A 116 18.83 -24.11 12.17
N SER A 117 18.06 -24.01 13.25
CA SER A 117 17.08 -25.05 13.67
C SER A 117 15.95 -25.26 12.65
N PHE A 118 15.58 -24.23 11.89
CA PHE A 118 14.55 -24.33 10.86
C PHE A 118 15.07 -24.97 9.57
N LEU A 119 16.31 -24.65 9.17
CA LEU A 119 16.97 -25.25 8.00
C LEU A 119 17.14 -26.77 8.16
N GLU A 120 17.46 -27.23 9.38
CA GLU A 120 17.55 -28.67 9.71
C GLU A 120 16.20 -29.39 9.63
N LYS A 121 15.10 -28.71 9.98
CA LYS A 121 13.74 -29.26 9.87
C LYS A 121 13.25 -29.37 8.42
N ILE A 122 13.63 -28.43 7.55
CA ILE A 122 13.31 -28.53 6.11
C ILE A 122 14.05 -29.71 5.47
N LYS A 123 15.33 -29.92 5.77
CA LYS A 123 16.13 -30.98 5.13
C LYS A 123 15.67 -32.42 5.46
N LYS A 124 14.80 -32.61 6.46
CA LYS A 124 14.28 -33.92 6.88
C LYS A 124 12.98 -34.33 6.18
N HIS A 125 12.37 -33.47 5.33
CA HIS A 125 11.06 -33.67 4.68
C HIS A 125 11.05 -33.11 3.25
#